data_AF-A0A432EP60-F1
#
_entry.id   AF-A0A432EP60-F1
#
_cell.length_a   1.000
_cell.length_b   1.000
_cell.length_c   1.000
_cell.angle_alpha   90.00
_cell.angle_beta   90.00
_cell.angle_gamma   90.00
#
_symmetry.space_group_name_H-M   'P 1'
#
loop_
_entity.id
_entity.type
_entity.pdbx_description
1 polymer ?
#
loop_
_entity_poly.entity_id
_entity_poly.type
_entity_poly.pdbx_seq_one_letter_code
_entity_poly.pdbx_strand_id
1 'polypeptide(L)' 'LGLPCSPCFERQCPLGHLDCLNKLLPQQVVAALDKEPSNKEHQP' A
#
# COMPACT_ATOMS: atom_id res chain seq x y z
N LEU A 1 6.56 -5.78 7.03
CA LEU A 1 6.85 -4.42 6.52
C LEU A 1 7.24 -3.44 7.62
N GLY A 2 6.71 -3.55 8.85
CA GLY A 2 7.17 -2.70 9.97
C GLY A 2 6.98 -1.20 9.74
N LEU A 3 6.13 -0.84 8.78
CA LEU A 3 5.90 0.55 8.42
C LEU A 3 4.98 1.15 9.48
N PRO A 4 5.32 2.32 10.04
CA PRO A 4 4.47 2.98 11.01
C PRO A 4 3.11 3.34 10.41
N CYS A 5 3.06 3.59 9.10
CA CYS A 5 1.83 3.86 8.35
C CYS A 5 1.59 2.76 7.31
N SER A 6 0.56 1.96 7.53
CA SER A 6 0.01 0.97 6.60
C SER A 6 -1.52 1.11 6.55
N PRO A 7 -2.22 0.51 5.58
CA PRO A 7 -3.68 0.46 5.59
C PRO A 7 -4.17 -0.26 6.87
N CYS A 8 -4.74 0.50 7.81
CA CYS A 8 -5.27 -0.03 9.08
C CYS A 8 -6.74 -0.46 8.99
N PHE A 9 -7.42 -0.15 7.88
CA PHE A 9 -8.85 -0.44 7.63
C PHE A 9 -9.83 0.10 8.70
N GLU A 10 -9.36 0.97 9.60
CA GLU A 10 -10.18 1.61 10.61
C GLU A 10 -10.95 2.81 10.05
N ARG A 11 -12.09 3.13 10.68
CA ARG A 11 -12.92 4.30 10.32
C ARG A 11 -12.20 5.63 10.57
N GLN A 12 -11.38 5.66 11.62
CA GLN A 12 -10.53 6.79 11.98
C GLN A 12 -9.08 6.29 12.00
N CYS A 13 -8.19 6.93 11.25
CA CYS A 13 -6.77 6.55 11.26
C CYS A 13 -6.15 6.87 12.63
N PRO A 14 -5.51 5.91 13.32
CA PRO A 14 -4.92 6.15 14.64
C PRO A 14 -3.76 7.16 14.61
N LEU A 15 -3.17 7.39 13.44
CA LEU A 15 -2.10 8.36 13.23
C LEU A 15 -2.61 9.74 12.75
N GLY A 16 -3.88 9.84 12.31
CA GLY A 16 -4.52 11.09 11.94
C GLY A 16 -4.16 11.69 10.57
N HIS A 17 -3.20 11.12 9.82
CA HIS A 17 -2.68 11.74 8.58
C HIS A 17 -3.14 11.09 7.25
N LEU A 18 -3.65 9.84 7.27
CA LEU A 18 -4.13 9.11 6.07
C LEU A 18 -3.10 9.01 4.91
N ASP A 19 -1.80 9.11 5.21
CA ASP A 19 -0.76 9.13 4.19
C ASP A 19 -0.68 7.83 3.37
N CYS A 20 -1.02 6.69 3.98
CA CYS A 20 -1.08 5.41 3.28
C CYS A 20 -2.07 5.41 2.11
N LEU A 21 -3.04 6.31 2.12
CA LEU A 21 -3.99 6.53 1.02
C LEU A 21 -3.59 7.74 0.17
N ASN A 22 -3.16 8.83 0.79
CA ASN A 22 -2.93 10.11 0.09
C ASN A 22 -1.60 10.18 -0.66
N LYS A 23 -0.57 9.45 -0.22
CA LYS A 23 0.77 9.50 -0.81
C LYS A 23 1.03 8.41 -1.84
N LEU A 24 0.04 7.54 -2.11
CA LEU A 24 0.15 6.48 -3.10
C LEU A 24 -0.11 7.06 -4.50
N LEU A 25 0.95 7.54 -5.15
CA LEU A 25 0.83 8.15 -6.47
C LEU A 25 0.63 7.08 -7.56
N PRO A 26 -0.18 7.34 -8.61
CA PRO A 26 -0.41 6.38 -9.69
C PRO A 26 0.89 5.86 -10.33
N GLN A 27 1.89 6.71 -10.47
CA GLN A 27 3.18 6.35 -11.07
C GLN A 27 3.91 5.29 -10.24
N GLN A 28 3.77 5.32 -8.91
CA GLN A 28 4.37 4.31 -8.03
C GLN A 28 3.67 2.95 -8.19
N VAL A 29 2.35 2.96 -8.40
CA VAL A 29 1.57 1.74 -8.66
C VAL A 29 1.95 1.14 -10.00
N VAL A 30 2.00 1.96 -11.06
CA VAL A 30 2.41 1.50 -12.40
C VAL A 30 3.82 0.92 -12.36
N ALA A 31 4.78 1.64 -11.76
CA ALA A 31 6.15 1.16 -11.64
C ALA A 31 6.29 -0.10 -10.78
N ALA A 32 5.35 -0.38 -9.87
CA ALA A 32 5.32 -1.64 -9.14
C ALA A 32 4.88 -2.79 -10.05
N LEU A 33 3.85 -2.59 -10.87
CA LEU A 33 3.40 -3.60 -11.85
C LEU A 33 4.49 -3.99 -12.84
N ASP A 34 5.30 -3.02 -13.29
CA ASP A 34 6.46 -3.29 -14.15
C ASP A 34 7.57 -4.09 -13.46
N LYS A 35 7.62 -4.08 -12.13
CA LYS A 35 8.62 -4.78 -11.31
C LYS A 35 8.18 -6.16 -10.85
N GLU A 36 6.92 -6.54 -11.10
CA GLU A 36 6.40 -7.84 -10.70
C GLU A 36 6.84 -8.92 -11.71
N PRO A 37 7.58 -9.96 -11.29
CA PRO A 37 7.73 -11.17 -12.08
C PRO A 37 6.42 -11.97 -11.93
N SER A 38 5.50 -11.88 -12.89
CA SER A 38 4.28 -12.70 -13.02
C SER A 38 3.75 -13.30 -11.71
N ASN A 39 2.90 -12.54 -11.02
CA ASN A 39 2.03 -12.94 -9.89
C ASN A 39 1.83 -14.46 -9.81
N LYS A 40 2.69 -15.12 -9.02
CA LYS A 40 2.46 -16.47 -8.55
C LYS A 40 2.25 -16.31 -7.06
N GLU A 41 1.19 -16.95 -6.58
CA GLU A 41 0.90 -17.14 -5.16
C GLU A 41 0.06 -16.01 -4.53
N HIS A 42 -1.21 -15.97 -4.94
CA HIS A 42 -2.28 -15.98 -3.94
C HIS A 42 -1.98 -17.13 -2.97
N GLN A 43 -1.51 -16.81 -1.77
CA GLN A 43 -1.35 -17.78 -0.69
C GLN A 43 -2.17 -17.33 0.53
N PRO A 44 -2.64 -18.33 1.30
CA PRO A 44 -3.93 -18.35 1.99
C PRO A 44 -4.03 -17.47 3.23
#